data_AF-A0A0A9YH59-F1
#
_entry.id   AF-A0A0A9YH59-F1
#
_cell.length_a   1.000
_cell.length_b   1.000
_cell.length_c   1.000
_cell.angle_alpha   90.00
_cell.angle_beta   90.00
_cell.angle_gamma   90.00
#
_symmetry.space_group_name_H-M   'P 1'
#
loop_
_entity.id
_entity.type
_entity.pdbx_description
1 polymer ?
#
loop_
_entity_poly.entity_id
_entity_poly.type
_entity_poly.pdbx_seq_one_letter_code
_entity_poly.pdbx_strand_id
1 'polypeptide(L)'
;SIICDHKPLIPILNRQTLDEIQNPRLQRLKGKLAGYNFTAEWRAGKTHLIPDSLSRAPVNDPEESDMLAEEERMTTDSSIAQHIFMVNKGEGVFQDRSLAKIQEL
;
A
#
# COMPACT_ATOMS: atom_id res chain seq x y z
N SER A 1 -12.03 17.99 0.49
CA SER A 1 -12.34 17.15 1.65
C SER A 1 -12.78 15.77 1.15
N ILE A 2 -12.54 14.72 1.94
CA ILE A 2 -12.98 13.34 1.66
C ILE A 2 -14.15 13.05 2.59
N ILE A 3 -15.24 12.51 2.04
CA ILE A 3 -16.44 12.16 2.80
C ILE A 3 -16.50 10.63 2.92
N CYS A 4 -16.67 10.12 4.14
CA CYS A 4 -16.74 8.69 4.40
C CYS A 4 -17.85 8.40 5.41
N ASP A 5 -18.51 7.25 5.28
CA ASP A 5 -19.48 6.76 6.24
C ASP A 5 -18.88 5.91 7.36
N HIS A 6 -17.58 5.64 7.30
CA HIS A 6 -16.86 4.88 8.32
C HIS A 6 -16.21 5.78 9.38
N LYS A 7 -16.93 6.01 10.48
CA LYS A 7 -16.53 6.90 11.58
C LYS A 7 -15.13 6.62 12.17
N PRO A 8 -14.67 5.37 12.35
CA PRO A 8 -13.33 5.07 12.85
C PRO A 8 -12.19 5.57 11.95
N LEU A 9 -12.42 5.75 10.64
CA LEU A 9 -11.37 6.23 9.73
C LEU A 9 -11.04 7.71 9.89
N ILE A 10 -11.97 8.53 10.41
CA ILE A 10 -11.76 9.97 10.56
C ILE A 10 -10.53 10.30 11.42
N PRO A 11 -10.37 9.77 12.66
CA PRO A 11 -9.18 10.05 13.45
C PRO A 11 -7.90 9.49 12.80
N ILE A 12 -7.98 8.34 12.13
CA ILE A 12 -6.84 7.69 11.48
C ILE A 12 -6.31 8.55 10.33
N LEU A 13 -7.20 9.09 9.49
CA LEU A 13 -6.82 9.89 8.33
C LEU A 13 -6.36 11.29 8.72
N ASN A 14 -7.07 11.93 9.66
CA ASN A 14 -6.83 13.35 9.99
C ASN A 14 -5.74 13.59 11.04
N ARG A 15 -5.58 12.69 12.02
CA ARG A 15 -4.77 12.98 13.22
C ARG A 15 -3.60 12.02 13.40
N GLN A 16 -3.85 10.72 13.24
CA GLN A 16 -2.82 9.73 13.55
C GLN A 16 -1.62 9.85 12.61
N THR A 17 -0.43 9.54 13.07
CA THR A 17 0.75 9.42 12.19
C THR A 17 0.89 7.97 11.70
N LEU A 18 1.80 7.72 10.74
CA LEU A 18 1.96 6.38 10.17
C LEU A 18 2.43 5.35 11.22
N ASP A 19 3.29 5.75 12.15
CA ASP A 19 3.85 4.92 13.22
C ASP A 19 2.82 4.53 14.30
N GLU A 20 1.81 5.36 14.55
CA GLU A 20 0.73 5.06 15.51
C GLU A 20 -0.21 3.95 15.01
N ILE A 21 -0.32 3.79 13.69
CA ILE A 21 -1.26 2.87 13.06
C ILE A 21 -0.68 1.45 13.05
N GLN A 22 -1.21 0.59 13.92
CA GLN A 22 -0.74 -0.81 14.03
C GLN A 22 -1.20 -1.70 12.88
N ASN A 23 -2.31 -1.36 12.21
CA ASN A 23 -2.85 -2.18 11.13
C ASN A 23 -2.13 -1.86 9.80
N PRO A 24 -1.40 -2.82 9.20
CA PRO A 24 -0.65 -2.57 7.97
C PRO A 24 -1.53 -2.10 6.80
N ARG A 25 -2.80 -2.53 6.74
CA ARG A 25 -3.74 -2.07 5.70
C ARG A 25 -4.04 -0.58 5.83
N LEU A 26 -4.20 -0.09 7.05
CA LEU A 26 -4.46 1.32 7.34
C LEU A 26 -3.20 2.18 7.14
N GLN A 27 -2.02 1.66 7.47
CA GLN A 27 -0.74 2.30 7.13
C GLN A 27 -0.58 2.46 5.62
N ARG A 28 -0.83 1.40 4.83
CA ARG A 28 -0.78 1.47 3.35
C ARG A 28 -1.76 2.50 2.81
N LEU A 29 -3.01 2.49 3.30
CA LEU A 29 -4.02 3.46 2.90
C LEU A 29 -3.55 4.90 3.17
N LYS A 30 -3.06 5.17 4.38
CA LYS A 30 -2.57 6.51 4.73
C LYS A 30 -1.32 6.90 3.94
N GLY A 31 -0.40 5.96 3.70
CA GLY A 31 0.79 6.16 2.89
C GLY A 31 0.45 6.54 1.45
N LYS A 32 -0.52 5.85 0.82
CA LYS A 32 -1.03 6.21 -0.52
C LYS A 32 -1.63 7.62 -0.56
N LEU A 33 -2.21 8.07 0.56
CA LEU A 33 -2.86 9.37 0.67
C LEU A 33 -1.92 10.51 1.11
N ALA A 34 -0.67 10.22 1.51
CA ALA A 34 0.25 11.19 2.09
C ALA A 34 0.62 12.36 1.17
N GLY A 35 0.54 12.17 -0.15
CA GLY A 35 0.79 13.22 -1.15
C GLY A 35 -0.36 14.21 -1.36
N TYR A 36 -1.51 14.02 -0.71
CA TYR A 36 -2.70 14.84 -0.90
C TYR A 36 -2.99 15.70 0.34
N ASN A 37 -3.36 16.97 0.12
CA ASN A 37 -3.83 17.84 1.20
C ASN A 37 -5.36 17.76 1.30
N PHE A 38 -5.87 17.02 2.30
CA PHE A 38 -7.30 16.83 2.49
C PHE A 38 -7.69 16.76 3.97
N THR A 39 -8.97 16.96 4.22
CA THR A 39 -9.65 16.68 5.49
C THR A 39 -10.70 15.60 5.28
N ALA A 40 -10.71 14.58 6.13
CA ALA A 40 -11.72 13.53 6.13
C ALA A 40 -12.89 13.91 7.04
N GLU A 41 -14.12 13.75 6.54
CA GLU A 41 -15.35 14.07 7.25
C GLU A 41 -16.29 12.87 7.26
N TRP A 42 -16.93 12.62 8.40
CA TRP A 42 -17.91 11.56 8.51
C TRP A 42 -19.28 12.04 8.05
N ARG A 43 -19.98 11.22 7.25
CA ARG A 43 -21.38 11.41 6.89
C ARG A 43 -22.15 10.13 7.12
N ALA A 44 -23.38 10.23 7.63
CA ALA A 44 -24.23 9.05 7.81
C ALA A 44 -24.52 8.37 6.45
N GLY A 45 -24.41 7.05 6.39
CA GLY A 45 -24.64 6.26 5.16
C GLY A 45 -26.00 6.54 4.50
N LYS A 46 -27.05 6.80 5.29
CA LYS A 46 -28.39 7.21 4.79
C LYS A 46 -28.38 8.47 3.93
N THR A 47 -27.38 9.33 4.12
CA THR A 47 -27.20 10.59 3.37
C THR A 47 -26.00 10.51 2.39
N HIS A 48 -25.37 9.34 2.28
CA HIS A 48 -24.21 9.07 1.43
C HIS A 48 -24.62 8.27 0.18
N LEU A 49 -25.74 8.69 -0.43
CA LEU A 49 -26.47 7.93 -1.45
C LEU A 49 -25.67 7.69 -2.73
N ILE A 50 -24.93 8.69 -3.22
CA ILE A 50 -24.20 8.56 -4.49
C ILE A 50 -23.08 7.52 -4.37
N PRO A 51 -22.15 7.61 -3.40
CA PRO A 51 -21.10 6.61 -3.26
C PRO A 51 -21.62 5.22 -2.86
N ASP A 52 -22.69 5.14 -2.04
CA ASP A 52 -23.34 3.86 -1.71
C ASP A 52 -23.98 3.21 -2.95
N SER A 53 -24.56 4.00 -3.87
CA SER A 53 -25.13 3.46 -5.11
C SER A 53 -24.04 2.93 -6.05
N LEU A 54 -22.93 3.68 -6.18
CA LEU A 54 -21.81 3.30 -7.04
C LEU A 54 -21.09 2.05 -6.53
N SER A 55 -20.98 1.87 -5.22
CA SER A 55 -20.34 0.67 -4.64
C SER A 55 -21.20 -0.59 -4.75
N ARG A 56 -22.54 -0.44 -4.81
CA ARG A 56 -23.48 -1.56 -4.99
C ARG A 56 -23.67 -1.99 -6.43
N ALA A 57 -23.41 -1.11 -7.39
CA ALA A 57 -23.57 -1.36 -8.82
C ALA A 57 -22.29 -0.99 -9.59
N PRO A 58 -21.18 -1.71 -9.36
CA PRO A 58 -19.98 -1.53 -10.16
C PRO A 58 -20.28 -1.84 -11.63
N VAL A 59 -19.81 -0.97 -12.53
CA VAL A 59 -20.04 -1.11 -13.98
C VAL A 59 -19.04 -2.05 -14.64
N ASN A 60 -17.86 -2.18 -14.04
CA ASN A 60 -16.80 -3.06 -14.52
C ASN A 60 -16.68 -4.28 -13.62
N ASP A 61 -16.45 -5.43 -14.22
CA ASP A 61 -16.04 -6.63 -13.48
C ASP A 61 -14.63 -6.43 -12.89
N PRO A 62 -14.36 -7.01 -11.72
CA PRO A 62 -13.04 -6.91 -11.10
C PRO A 62 -11.98 -7.56 -12.00
N GLU A 63 -10.87 -6.87 -12.23
CA GLU A 63 -9.72 -7.41 -12.95
C GLU A 63 -8.83 -8.25 -12.01
N GLU A 64 -8.00 -9.13 -12.57
CA GLU A 64 -7.03 -9.91 -11.79
C GLU A 64 -6.06 -9.00 -11.03
N SER A 65 -5.77 -7.82 -11.59
CA SER A 65 -4.98 -6.74 -10.95
C SER A 65 -5.64 -6.17 -9.69
N ASP A 66 -6.97 -6.10 -9.63
CA ASP A 66 -7.74 -5.60 -8.48
C ASP A 66 -7.70 -6.58 -7.31
N MET A 67 -7.59 -7.88 -7.60
CA MET A 67 -7.48 -8.95 -6.59
C MET A 67 -6.10 -8.97 -5.93
N LEU A 68 -5.04 -8.64 -6.67
CA LEU A 68 -3.65 -8.67 -6.21
C LEU A 68 -3.31 -7.61 -5.16
N ALA A 69 -4.14 -6.57 -5.00
CA ALA A 69 -3.93 -5.55 -3.96
C ALA A 69 -4.00 -6.10 -2.52
N GLU A 70 -4.67 -7.25 -2.33
CA GLU A 70 -4.75 -7.99 -1.06
C GLU A 70 -3.58 -8.97 -0.84
N GLU A 71 -2.89 -9.36 -1.91
CA GLU A 71 -1.85 -10.41 -1.94
C GLU A 71 -0.44 -9.89 -2.25
N GLU A 72 -0.18 -8.59 -2.11
CA GLU A 72 1.21 -8.10 -2.04
C GLU A 72 1.83 -8.48 -0.68
N ARG A 73 1.86 -9.79 -0.42
CA ARG A 73 2.74 -10.45 0.51
C ARG A 73 4.09 -10.59 -0.21
N MET A 74 5.10 -9.92 0.34
CA MET A 74 6.34 -10.62 0.66
C MET A 74 7.22 -11.09 -0.53
N THR A 75 7.42 -10.28 -1.58
CA THR A 75 8.45 -10.58 -2.60
C THR A 75 9.66 -9.65 -2.52
N THR A 76 9.49 -8.37 -2.17
CA THR A 76 10.59 -7.42 -1.98
C THR A 76 11.25 -7.55 -0.61
N ASP A 77 10.47 -7.66 0.47
CA ASP A 77 11.06 -7.83 1.82
C ASP A 77 11.69 -9.21 2.01
N SER A 78 11.16 -10.26 1.38
CA SER A 78 11.75 -11.60 1.44
C SER A 78 13.09 -11.66 0.69
N SER A 79 13.18 -11.03 -0.49
CA SER A 79 14.44 -11.00 -1.26
C SER A 79 15.50 -10.13 -0.58
N ILE A 80 15.13 -8.99 0.02
CA ILE A 80 16.04 -8.17 0.83
C ILE A 80 16.49 -8.92 2.09
N ALA A 81 15.58 -9.57 2.83
CA ALA A 81 15.92 -10.32 4.02
C ALA A 81 16.79 -11.56 3.71
N GLN A 82 16.50 -12.28 2.63
CA GLN A 82 17.32 -13.39 2.13
C GLN A 82 18.72 -12.92 1.69
N HIS A 83 18.79 -11.77 1.00
CA HIS A 83 20.06 -11.18 0.58
C HIS A 83 20.90 -10.75 1.80
N ILE A 84 20.31 -10.04 2.77
CA ILE A 84 21.00 -9.63 4.01
C ILE A 84 21.47 -10.87 4.80
N PHE A 85 20.68 -11.94 4.84
CA PHE A 85 21.05 -13.19 5.50
C PHE A 85 22.22 -13.92 4.81
N MET A 86 22.24 -14.00 3.47
CA MET A 86 23.34 -14.62 2.70
C MET A 86 24.65 -13.82 2.81
N VAL A 87 24.58 -12.49 2.83
CA VAL A 87 25.76 -11.62 3.03
C VAL A 87 26.37 -11.83 4.42
N ASN A 88 25.56 -11.87 5.48
CA ASN A 88 26.06 -12.05 6.85
C ASN A 88 26.62 -13.47 7.11
N LYS A 89 26.21 -14.47 6.33
CA LYS A 89 26.76 -15.83 6.35
C LYS A 89 28.11 -15.95 5.61
N GLY A 90 28.54 -14.92 4.89
CA GLY A 90 29.81 -14.92 4.15
C GLY A 90 29.80 -15.75 2.85
N GLU A 91 28.62 -16.17 2.37
CA GLU A 91 28.48 -17.06 1.20
C GLU A 91 28.01 -16.33 -0.08
N GLY A 92 28.19 -15.01 -0.16
CA GLY A 92 27.76 -14.21 -1.32
C GLY A 92 28.92 -13.87 -2.26
N VAL A 93 29.15 -14.66 -3.31
CA VAL A 93 29.94 -14.22 -4.46
C VAL A 93 29.06 -13.34 -5.35
N PHE A 94 29.32 -12.04 -5.33
CA PHE A 94 28.68 -11.06 -6.21
C PHE A 94 29.23 -11.21 -7.63
N GLN A 95 28.50 -11.91 -8.51
CA GLN A 95 28.71 -11.78 -9.95
C GLN A 95 27.74 -10.72 -10.48
N ASP A 96 28.19 -9.47 -10.45
CA ASP A 96 27.51 -8.41 -11.18
C ASP A 96 27.60 -8.68 -12.68
N ARG A 97 26.48 -9.07 -13.29
CA ARG A 97 26.41 -9.21 -14.75
C ARG A 97 26.59 -7.86 -15.47
N SER A 98 26.50 -6.72 -14.77
CA SER A 98 26.74 -5.41 -15.36
C SER A 98 28.23 -5.04 -15.46
N LEU A 99 29.11 -5.60 -14.61
CA LEU A 99 30.55 -5.35 -14.65
C LEU A 99 31.27 -6.08 -15.79
N ALA A 100 30.75 -7.23 -16.25
CA ALA A 100 31.33 -7.97 -17.37
C ALA A 100 31.32 -7.18 -18.69
N LYS A 101 30.42 -6.18 -18.82
CA LYS A 101 30.29 -5.36 -20.02
C LYS A 101 31.21 -4.15 -20.06
N ILE A 102 31.93 -3.86 -18.97
CA ILE A 102 32.86 -2.74 -18.86
C ILE A 102 34.30 -3.16 -19.18
N GLN A 103 34.60 -4.47 -19.20
CA GLN A 103 35.94 -5.00 -19.50
C GLN A 103 36.21 -5.30 -20.99
N GLU A 104 35.25 -5.03 -21.89
CA GLU A 104 35.41 -5.18 -23.35
C GLU A 104 35.45 -3.83 -24.11
N LEU A 105 35.90 -2.75 -23.45
CA LEU A 105 36.31 -1.49 -24.08
C LEU A 105 37.78 -1.22 -23.75
#